data_AF-A0A9Q0VGH4-F1
#
_entry.id   AF-A0A9Q0VGH4-F1
#
_cell.length_a   1.000
_cell.length_b   1.000
_cell.length_c   1.000
_cell.angle_alpha   90.00
_cell.angle_beta   90.00
_cell.angle_gamma   90.00
#
_symmetry.space_group_name_H-M   'P 1'
#
loop_
_entity.id
_entity.type
_entity.pdbx_description
1 polymer ?
#
loop_
_entity_poly.entity_id
_entity_poly.type
_entity_poly.pdbx_seq_one_letter_code
_entity_poly.pdbx_strand_id
1 'polypeptide(L)'
;MREARRVTLRVAIVFLLAFVSFNQLFADDDTILYETFDESFSGRWIVSEKEDYKGEWKHEKSKGHDDYGLLVSEPAKKYAIVKELDEPVSLKDGIVLQFETRLQNGLECGGAYLKYLRPQDAGWVPKGFDSESPYSIMFGPDKCGTTNKVHFILKHKNPKSGEYVEHHLKFPPSVPHDKLTHVYTAILKSDNELQILVDGEEKKKEIPNPNYFELDQPDFEPIAAVGIEIWTMQDGILFDNVLIAKDEKFAASIRDTTWKPKFDAEKEKQKDEEAATTGSDGLAGFQVVDISFLSEHKDKITDLIEKAEKQPNITIGVLVSIVVVILTLFFRIIFGGKKAKVVEKKPEPVVETSTTEGSSDEMKEETTEAESEGAAPARRRQPRREN
;
A
#
# COMPACT_ATOMS: atom_id res chain seq x y z
N MET A 1 8.59 -4.37 -62.33
CA MET A 1 7.47 -3.81 -61.53
C MET A 1 7.37 -4.37 -60.10
N ARG A 2 7.51 -5.68 -59.84
CA ARG A 2 7.40 -6.25 -58.47
C ARG A 2 8.55 -5.83 -57.54
N GLU A 3 9.74 -5.64 -58.08
CA GLU A 3 10.95 -5.31 -57.30
C GLU A 3 10.96 -3.86 -56.84
N ALA A 4 10.56 -2.93 -57.72
CA ALA A 4 10.35 -1.52 -57.37
C ALA A 4 9.32 -1.36 -56.23
N ARG A 5 8.19 -2.08 -56.27
CA ARG A 5 7.18 -2.06 -55.18
C ARG A 5 7.71 -2.59 -53.85
N ARG A 6 8.62 -3.59 -53.86
CA ARG A 6 9.24 -4.11 -52.63
C ARG A 6 10.24 -3.12 -52.02
N VAL A 7 10.97 -2.39 -52.85
CA VAL A 7 11.89 -1.34 -52.39
C VAL A 7 11.10 -0.16 -51.81
N THR A 8 10.02 0.28 -52.46
CA THR A 8 9.16 1.36 -51.93
C THR A 8 8.49 0.98 -50.61
N LEU A 9 8.06 -0.28 -50.46
CA LEU A 9 7.46 -0.77 -49.20
C LEU A 9 8.48 -0.87 -48.06
N ARG A 10 9.72 -1.31 -48.34
CA ARG A 10 10.79 -1.37 -47.33
C ARG A 10 11.22 0.03 -46.88
N VAL A 11 11.33 0.97 -47.81
CA VAL A 11 11.63 2.38 -47.50
C VAL A 11 10.49 2.98 -46.67
N ALA A 12 9.22 2.72 -47.04
CA ALA A 12 8.07 3.17 -46.25
C ALA A 12 8.06 2.57 -44.83
N ILE A 13 8.39 1.28 -44.67
CA ILE A 13 8.49 0.64 -43.34
C ILE A 13 9.64 1.23 -42.52
N VAL A 14 10.80 1.51 -43.13
CA VAL A 14 11.92 2.16 -42.43
C VAL A 14 11.56 3.58 -42.02
N PHE A 15 10.88 4.35 -42.88
CA PHE A 15 10.38 5.68 -42.51
C PHE A 15 9.29 5.61 -41.44
N LEU A 16 8.41 4.61 -41.46
CA LEU A 16 7.34 4.45 -40.47
C LEU A 16 7.90 3.98 -39.12
N LEU A 17 8.91 3.10 -39.13
CA LEU A 17 9.67 2.72 -37.93
C LEU A 17 10.47 3.90 -37.39
N ALA A 18 11.13 4.69 -38.26
CA ALA A 18 11.82 5.90 -37.83
C ALA A 18 10.85 6.97 -37.30
N PHE A 19 9.63 7.05 -37.83
CA PHE A 19 8.59 7.96 -37.34
C PHE A 19 8.01 7.48 -36.00
N VAL A 20 7.86 6.17 -35.79
CA VAL A 20 7.45 5.58 -34.51
C VAL A 20 8.55 5.77 -33.45
N SER A 21 9.82 5.58 -33.82
CA SER A 21 10.97 5.85 -32.93
C SER A 21 11.16 7.34 -32.64
N PHE A 22 10.80 8.24 -33.56
CA PHE A 22 10.87 9.69 -33.34
C PHE A 22 9.76 10.21 -32.42
N ASN A 23 8.60 9.53 -32.35
CA ASN A 23 7.54 9.88 -31.40
C ASN A 23 7.80 9.37 -29.96
N GLN A 24 8.80 8.51 -29.75
CA GLN A 24 9.17 8.00 -28.42
C GLN A 24 10.19 8.87 -27.67
N LEU A 25 10.59 10.01 -28.24
CA LEU A 25 11.64 10.88 -27.69
C LEU A 25 11.20 12.33 -27.50
N PHE A 26 9.89 12.56 -27.39
CA PHE A 26 9.40 13.79 -26.78
C PHE A 26 9.33 13.55 -25.29
N ALA A 27 10.37 13.97 -24.57
CA ALA A 27 10.18 14.36 -23.18
C ALA A 27 9.02 15.36 -23.20
N ASP A 28 7.90 14.99 -22.59
CA ASP A 28 6.76 15.87 -22.45
C ASP A 28 7.24 17.15 -21.75
N ASP A 29 6.77 18.33 -22.17
CA ASP A 29 7.19 19.64 -21.62
C ASP A 29 6.91 19.71 -20.10
N ASP A 30 6.02 18.83 -19.63
CA ASP A 30 5.58 18.66 -18.25
C ASP A 30 6.41 17.64 -17.42
N THR A 31 7.47 17.05 -17.99
CA THR A 31 8.36 16.10 -17.27
C THR A 31 9.50 16.84 -16.58
N ILE A 32 9.55 16.74 -15.24
CA ILE A 32 10.61 17.37 -14.43
C ILE A 32 11.79 16.42 -14.24
N LEU A 33 11.50 15.17 -13.92
CA LEU A 33 12.49 14.12 -13.73
C LEU A 33 11.91 12.80 -14.19
N TYR A 34 12.66 12.06 -15.00
CA TYR A 34 12.37 10.65 -15.26
C TYR A 34 13.67 9.84 -15.21
N GLU A 35 13.78 8.95 -14.23
CA GLU A 35 14.93 8.09 -13.99
C GLU A 35 14.53 6.63 -14.15
N THR A 36 15.01 6.00 -15.24
CA THR A 36 14.80 4.58 -15.54
C THR A 36 15.91 3.68 -15.00
N PHE A 37 17.01 4.24 -14.51
CA PHE A 37 18.20 3.48 -14.13
C PHE A 37 18.70 2.48 -15.19
N ASP A 38 18.37 2.63 -16.48
CA ASP A 38 18.98 1.81 -17.55
C ASP A 38 20.49 2.07 -17.65
N GLU A 39 20.89 3.31 -17.36
CA GLU A 39 22.27 3.73 -17.21
C GLU A 39 22.69 3.75 -15.73
N SER A 40 24.00 3.60 -15.47
CA SER A 40 24.52 3.65 -14.10
C SER A 40 24.11 4.95 -13.39
N PHE A 41 23.69 4.84 -12.13
CA PHE A 41 23.39 5.99 -11.28
C PHE A 41 24.64 6.82 -10.90
N SER A 42 25.84 6.26 -11.11
CA SER A 42 27.10 6.88 -10.71
C SER A 42 27.29 8.24 -11.36
N GLY A 43 27.54 9.27 -10.54
CA GLY A 43 27.70 10.66 -11.01
C GLY A 43 26.39 11.40 -11.29
N ARG A 44 25.26 10.69 -11.37
CA ARG A 44 23.91 11.27 -11.53
C ARG A 44 23.16 11.34 -10.20
N TRP A 45 23.47 10.39 -9.31
CA TRP A 45 23.00 10.30 -7.94
C TRP A 45 24.19 10.36 -6.97
N ILE A 46 23.98 10.99 -5.82
CA ILE A 46 25.00 11.21 -4.80
C ILE A 46 24.66 10.36 -3.58
N VAL A 47 25.53 9.40 -3.27
CA VAL A 47 25.43 8.57 -2.06
C VAL A 47 25.88 9.40 -0.85
N SER A 48 25.15 9.29 0.26
CA SER A 48 25.52 9.97 1.51
C SER A 48 26.84 9.43 2.06
N GLU A 49 27.66 10.32 2.60
CA GLU A 49 28.94 10.02 3.25
C GLU A 49 28.81 9.96 4.79
N LYS A 50 27.58 10.08 5.32
CA LYS A 50 27.30 9.98 6.76
C LYS A 50 27.60 8.57 7.28
N GLU A 51 28.30 8.49 8.41
CA GLU A 51 28.85 7.23 8.96
C GLU A 51 27.82 6.12 9.20
N ASP A 52 26.57 6.49 9.46
CA ASP A 52 25.46 5.57 9.72
C ASP A 52 24.95 4.86 8.46
N TYR A 53 25.17 5.43 7.27
CA TYR A 53 24.64 4.97 5.99
C TYR A 53 25.65 4.10 5.25
N LYS A 54 25.79 2.85 5.73
CA LYS A 54 26.80 1.89 5.26
C LYS A 54 26.30 0.89 4.21
N GLY A 55 25.07 1.05 3.72
CA GLY A 55 24.49 0.16 2.72
C GLY A 55 25.08 0.41 1.34
N GLU A 56 25.45 -0.66 0.63
CA GLU A 56 25.97 -0.57 -0.74
C GLU A 56 24.82 -0.54 -1.78
N TRP A 57 24.72 0.57 -2.52
CA TRP A 57 23.85 0.71 -3.69
C TRP A 57 24.45 0.00 -4.90
N LYS A 58 23.65 -0.82 -5.58
CA LYS A 58 24.07 -1.50 -6.81
C LYS A 58 23.19 -1.11 -7.99
N HIS A 59 23.79 -1.12 -9.17
CA HIS A 59 23.09 -1.01 -10.44
C HIS A 59 23.00 -2.42 -11.02
N GLU A 60 21.83 -3.01 -10.96
CA GLU A 60 21.65 -4.44 -11.27
C GLU A 60 20.31 -4.69 -11.94
N LYS A 61 20.26 -5.75 -12.76
CA LYS A 61 19.01 -6.21 -13.36
C LYS A 61 18.09 -6.80 -12.30
N SER A 62 16.79 -6.52 -12.43
CA SER A 62 15.77 -7.22 -11.66
C SER A 62 15.80 -8.72 -11.98
N LYS A 63 15.66 -9.59 -10.98
CA LYS A 63 15.73 -11.04 -11.22
C LYS A 63 14.66 -11.47 -12.23
N GLY A 64 15.10 -11.91 -13.41
CA GLY A 64 14.22 -12.39 -14.47
C GLY A 64 13.73 -11.31 -15.45
N HIS A 65 14.35 -10.13 -15.43
CA HIS A 65 14.11 -9.04 -16.38
C HIS A 65 15.42 -8.54 -17.00
N ASP A 66 15.28 -7.73 -18.06
CA ASP A 66 16.41 -7.17 -18.79
C ASP A 66 16.69 -5.70 -18.48
N ASP A 67 15.76 -5.03 -17.80
CA ASP A 67 15.92 -3.67 -17.29
C ASP A 67 16.79 -3.64 -16.04
N TYR A 68 17.50 -2.53 -15.87
CA TYR A 68 18.32 -2.27 -14.68
C TYR A 68 17.55 -1.43 -13.69
N GLY A 69 17.86 -1.59 -12.41
CA GLY A 69 17.33 -0.75 -11.35
C GLY A 69 18.39 -0.40 -10.31
N LEU A 70 17.99 0.46 -9.38
CA LEU A 70 18.78 0.82 -8.22
C LEU A 70 18.48 -0.17 -7.08
N LEU A 71 19.45 -1.02 -6.77
CA LEU A 71 19.31 -2.13 -5.84
C LEU A 71 19.87 -1.79 -4.46
N VAL A 72 19.04 -2.06 -3.45
CA VAL A 72 19.41 -2.18 -2.04
C VAL A 72 19.93 -3.60 -1.81
N SER A 73 21.25 -3.74 -1.70
CA SER A 73 21.91 -5.04 -1.91
C SER A 73 22.24 -5.84 -0.65
N GLU A 74 22.14 -5.23 0.52
CA GLU A 74 22.47 -5.83 1.81
C GLU A 74 21.33 -5.65 2.83
N PRO A 75 21.03 -6.67 3.66
CA PRO A 75 20.04 -6.57 4.72
C PRO A 75 20.60 -5.85 5.96
N ALA A 76 19.70 -5.36 6.82
CA ALA A 76 20.02 -4.74 8.11
C ALA A 76 20.98 -3.54 8.02
N LYS A 77 20.82 -2.71 6.98
CA LYS A 77 21.63 -1.50 6.73
C LYS A 77 20.75 -0.28 6.55
N LYS A 78 21.34 0.90 6.79
CA LYS A 78 20.78 2.18 6.37
C LYS A 78 21.36 2.56 5.01
N TYR A 79 20.51 3.11 4.16
CA TYR A 79 20.82 3.56 2.81
C TYR A 79 20.40 5.01 2.66
N ALA A 80 21.25 5.82 2.04
CA ALA A 80 20.94 7.21 1.68
C ALA A 80 21.58 7.56 0.34
N ILE A 81 20.76 7.98 -0.61
CA ILE A 81 21.18 8.48 -1.92
C ILE A 81 20.21 9.56 -2.39
N VAL A 82 20.72 10.57 -3.09
CA VAL A 82 19.92 11.72 -3.51
C VAL A 82 20.30 12.18 -4.91
N LYS A 83 19.31 12.68 -5.65
CA LYS A 83 19.47 13.36 -6.92
C LYS A 83 18.79 14.72 -6.86
N GLU A 84 19.57 15.75 -7.16
CA GLU A 84 19.07 17.12 -7.29
C GLU A 84 18.30 17.27 -8.60
N LEU A 85 17.27 18.11 -8.56
CA LEU A 85 16.55 18.58 -9.73
C LEU A 85 17.31 19.76 -10.33
N ASP A 86 17.14 19.98 -11.63
CA ASP A 86 17.77 21.11 -12.32
C ASP A 86 17.26 22.45 -11.76
N GLU A 87 15.97 22.51 -11.41
CA GLU A 87 15.33 23.68 -10.79
C GLU A 87 14.33 23.24 -9.70
N PRO A 88 14.14 24.03 -8.63
CA PRO A 88 13.10 23.77 -7.63
C PRO A 88 11.70 23.85 -8.22
N VAL A 89 10.85 22.89 -7.86
CA VAL A 89 9.48 22.76 -8.36
C VAL A 89 8.47 23.14 -7.28
N SER A 90 7.59 24.07 -7.63
CA SER A 90 6.42 24.43 -6.83
C SER A 90 5.38 23.31 -6.84
N LEU A 91 4.78 23.06 -5.67
CA LEU A 91 3.67 22.13 -5.49
C LEU A 91 2.29 22.76 -5.79
N LYS A 92 2.22 24.09 -5.96
CA LYS A 92 0.95 24.82 -6.15
C LYS A 92 0.22 24.48 -7.44
N ASP A 93 0.97 24.21 -8.50
CA ASP A 93 0.41 23.90 -9.82
C ASP A 93 0.04 22.41 -9.97
N GLY A 94 0.04 21.67 -8.86
CA GLY A 94 -0.08 20.22 -8.83
C GLY A 94 1.24 19.50 -9.14
N ILE A 95 1.34 18.24 -8.73
CA ILE A 95 2.50 17.39 -8.99
C ILE A 95 2.07 15.92 -9.05
N VAL A 96 2.73 15.16 -9.92
CA VAL A 96 2.64 13.72 -10.02
C VAL A 96 3.99 13.14 -9.62
N LEU A 97 3.96 12.28 -8.61
CA LEU A 97 5.10 11.57 -8.06
C LEU A 97 4.86 10.08 -8.28
N GLN A 98 5.66 9.44 -9.12
CA GLN A 98 5.52 8.01 -9.41
C GLN A 98 6.86 7.32 -9.32
N PHE A 99 6.88 6.11 -8.79
CA PHE A 99 8.02 5.22 -8.91
C PHE A 99 7.53 3.79 -8.78
N GLU A 100 8.32 2.84 -9.24
CA GLU A 100 8.06 1.43 -8.96
C GLU A 100 9.13 0.87 -8.04
N THR A 101 8.72 -0.09 -7.22
CA THR A 101 9.65 -0.87 -6.43
C THR A 101 9.28 -2.34 -6.46
N ARG A 102 10.33 -3.17 -6.53
CA ARG A 102 10.21 -4.61 -6.41
C ARG A 102 10.84 -5.08 -5.12
N LEU A 103 10.04 -5.76 -4.31
CA LEU A 103 10.47 -6.35 -3.05
C LEU A 103 10.82 -7.82 -3.29
N GLN A 104 11.97 -8.09 -3.93
CA GLN A 104 12.32 -9.43 -4.45
C GLN A 104 12.33 -10.51 -3.36
N ASN A 105 12.73 -10.15 -2.14
CA ASN A 105 12.75 -11.02 -0.97
C ASN A 105 11.59 -10.74 0.01
N GLY A 106 10.62 -9.92 -0.40
CA GLY A 106 9.59 -9.37 0.47
C GLY A 106 10.10 -8.25 1.37
N LEU A 107 9.19 -7.65 2.14
CA LEU A 107 9.49 -6.62 3.14
C LEU A 107 8.81 -6.99 4.45
N GLU A 108 9.61 -7.27 5.49
CA GLU A 108 9.07 -7.59 6.82
C GLU A 108 9.27 -6.43 7.79
N CYS A 109 10.43 -5.77 7.71
CA CYS A 109 10.75 -4.58 8.49
C CYS A 109 11.74 -3.67 7.75
N GLY A 110 11.21 -2.66 7.09
CA GLY A 110 11.99 -1.63 6.40
C GLY A 110 11.10 -0.67 5.59
N GLY A 111 11.72 0.42 5.14
CA GLY A 111 11.12 1.36 4.21
C GLY A 111 11.54 1.09 2.77
N ALA A 112 10.65 1.39 1.82
CA ALA A 112 10.96 1.47 0.40
C ALA A 112 10.28 2.72 -0.21
N TYR A 113 10.43 3.86 0.46
CA TYR A 113 9.85 5.15 0.11
C TYR A 113 10.89 6.16 -0.38
N LEU A 114 10.41 7.19 -1.05
CA LEU A 114 11.20 8.34 -1.50
C LEU A 114 10.87 9.55 -0.62
N LYS A 115 11.89 10.40 -0.40
CA LYS A 115 11.78 11.74 0.17
C LYS A 115 12.01 12.77 -0.94
N TYR A 116 11.12 13.73 -1.06
CA TYR A 116 11.21 14.86 -1.95
C TYR A 116 11.65 16.08 -1.13
N LEU A 117 12.91 16.47 -1.29
CA LEU A 117 13.62 17.37 -0.40
C LEU A 117 13.38 18.83 -0.73
N ARG A 118 13.44 19.67 0.30
CA ARG A 118 13.41 21.14 0.16
C ARG A 118 14.71 21.65 -0.48
N PRO A 119 14.75 22.90 -0.97
CA PRO A 119 16.01 23.50 -1.43
C PRO A 119 17.11 23.45 -0.36
N GLN A 120 18.38 23.44 -0.79
CA GLN A 120 19.54 23.27 0.10
C GLN A 120 19.71 24.39 1.14
N ASP A 121 19.15 25.57 0.89
CA ASP A 121 19.11 26.68 1.86
C ASP A 121 18.35 26.33 3.15
N ALA A 122 17.59 25.22 3.14
CA ALA A 122 17.01 24.58 4.31
C ALA A 122 18.04 23.91 5.24
N GLY A 123 19.33 23.91 4.89
CA GLY A 123 20.42 23.49 5.79
C GLY A 123 20.89 22.05 5.60
N TRP A 124 20.84 21.52 4.37
CA TRP A 124 21.35 20.19 4.04
C TRP A 124 22.22 20.25 2.77
N VAL A 125 23.07 19.23 2.59
CA VAL A 125 23.91 19.07 1.38
C VAL A 125 23.84 17.61 0.90
N PRO A 126 24.02 17.32 -0.40
CA PRO A 126 23.81 15.97 -0.94
C PRO A 126 24.63 14.86 -0.27
N LYS A 127 25.93 15.09 -0.06
CA LYS A 127 26.82 14.15 0.64
C LYS A 127 26.49 13.99 2.13
N GLY A 128 25.75 14.93 2.70
CA GLY A 128 25.31 14.92 4.09
C GLY A 128 23.88 14.41 4.27
N PHE A 129 23.22 13.96 3.21
CA PHE A 129 21.82 13.54 3.21
C PHE A 129 21.57 12.42 4.24
N ASP A 130 20.58 12.61 5.09
CA ASP A 130 20.25 11.75 6.23
C ASP A 130 18.76 11.85 6.63
N SER A 131 18.39 11.21 7.75
CA SER A 131 17.03 11.17 8.26
C SER A 131 16.44 12.54 8.60
N GLU A 132 17.30 13.47 9.04
CA GLU A 132 16.94 14.82 9.47
C GLU A 132 16.88 15.83 8.33
N SER A 133 17.36 15.44 7.15
CA SER A 133 17.40 16.29 5.97
C SER A 133 15.97 16.77 5.61
N PRO A 134 15.73 18.09 5.50
CA PRO A 134 14.38 18.61 5.39
C PRO A 134 13.69 18.24 4.07
N TYR A 135 12.49 17.67 4.17
CA TYR A 135 11.66 17.28 3.03
C TYR A 135 10.31 17.98 3.00
N SER A 136 9.75 18.12 1.80
CA SER A 136 8.38 18.59 1.56
C SER A 136 7.40 17.41 1.56
N ILE A 137 7.75 16.33 0.86
CA ILE A 137 6.92 15.12 0.74
C ILE A 137 7.75 13.87 1.04
N MET A 138 7.19 12.93 1.80
CA MET A 138 7.67 11.54 1.85
C MET A 138 6.56 10.63 1.34
N PHE A 139 6.88 9.78 0.37
CA PHE A 139 5.89 8.93 -0.29
C PHE A 139 6.44 7.54 -0.61
N GLY A 140 5.68 6.50 -0.27
CA GLY A 140 5.98 5.12 -0.62
C GLY A 140 5.68 4.08 0.46
N PRO A 141 5.94 2.80 0.18
CA PRO A 141 5.72 1.71 1.12
C PRO A 141 6.68 1.74 2.32
N ASP A 142 6.13 1.50 3.51
CA ASP A 142 6.86 1.22 4.75
C ASP A 142 6.13 0.10 5.50
N LYS A 143 6.88 -0.93 5.88
CA LYS A 143 6.34 -2.04 6.63
C LYS A 143 7.33 -2.46 7.68
N CYS A 144 6.88 -2.52 8.93
CA CYS A 144 7.62 -3.16 10.00
C CYS A 144 6.71 -3.80 11.05
N GLY A 145 6.83 -5.13 11.18
CA GLY A 145 6.00 -5.92 12.09
C GLY A 145 4.52 -5.82 11.73
N THR A 146 3.70 -5.29 12.64
CA THR A 146 2.26 -5.07 12.41
C THR A 146 1.95 -3.78 11.66
N THR A 147 2.93 -2.89 11.48
CA THR A 147 2.76 -1.67 10.69
C THR A 147 2.93 -2.01 9.21
N ASN A 148 1.92 -1.70 8.40
CA ASN A 148 1.95 -1.87 6.96
C ASN A 148 1.22 -0.70 6.27
N LYS A 149 1.98 0.25 5.72
CA LYS A 149 1.44 1.52 5.21
C LYS A 149 2.17 1.95 3.94
N VAL A 150 1.42 2.42 2.96
CA VAL A 150 1.93 3.32 1.94
C VAL A 150 1.81 4.73 2.51
N HIS A 151 2.93 5.32 2.88
CA HIS A 151 2.99 6.66 3.42
C HIS A 151 2.76 7.69 2.32
N PHE A 152 2.01 8.73 2.65
CA PHE A 152 2.14 10.05 2.06
C PHE A 152 2.17 11.03 3.22
N ILE A 153 3.30 11.71 3.38
CA ILE A 153 3.52 12.69 4.44
C ILE A 153 3.83 14.01 3.77
N LEU A 154 2.99 15.02 4.02
CA LEU A 154 3.21 16.38 3.57
C LEU A 154 3.69 17.22 4.76
N LYS A 155 4.87 17.82 4.64
CA LYS A 155 5.43 18.69 5.67
C LYS A 155 5.11 20.14 5.34
N HIS A 156 4.29 20.76 6.18
CA HIS A 156 3.80 22.13 5.95
C HIS A 156 4.22 23.05 7.09
N LYS A 157 4.64 24.26 6.74
CA LYS A 157 4.99 25.29 7.72
C LYS A 157 3.72 25.95 8.24
N ASN A 158 3.50 25.90 9.55
CA ASN A 158 2.40 26.63 10.16
C ASN A 158 2.65 28.15 10.01
N PRO A 159 1.76 28.91 9.35
CA PRO A 159 1.98 30.33 9.10
C PRO A 159 1.94 31.19 10.37
N LYS A 160 1.32 30.69 11.46
CA LYS A 160 1.20 31.41 12.73
C LYS A 160 2.37 31.12 13.68
N SER A 161 2.74 29.85 13.85
CA SER A 161 3.84 29.47 14.77
C SER A 161 5.20 29.44 14.08
N GLY A 162 5.26 29.31 12.76
CA GLY A 162 6.49 29.11 11.99
C GLY A 162 7.05 27.69 12.06
N GLU A 163 6.43 26.79 12.83
CA GLU A 163 6.85 25.40 13.01
C GLU A 163 6.41 24.52 11.85
N TYR A 164 7.22 23.52 11.49
CA TYR A 164 6.86 22.52 10.49
C TYR A 164 6.06 21.39 11.13
N VAL A 165 4.92 21.06 10.53
CA VAL A 165 4.04 19.97 10.96
C VAL A 165 3.93 18.95 9.84
N GLU A 166 3.99 17.67 10.20
CA GLU A 166 3.78 16.56 9.28
C GLU A 166 2.31 16.15 9.23
N HIS A 167 1.75 16.15 8.03
CA HIS A 167 0.40 15.71 7.76
C HIS A 167 0.44 14.33 7.11
N HIS A 168 -0.05 13.34 7.84
CA HIS A 168 -0.09 11.94 7.42
C HIS A 168 -1.47 11.60 6.83
N LEU A 169 -1.50 10.60 5.95
CA LEU A 169 -2.77 9.96 5.57
C LEU A 169 -3.49 9.42 6.80
N LYS A 170 -4.78 9.73 6.91
CA LYS A 170 -5.64 9.19 7.98
C LYS A 170 -5.87 7.68 7.81
N PHE A 171 -5.96 7.22 6.57
CA PHE A 171 -6.15 5.82 6.19
C PHE A 171 -5.18 5.44 5.08
N PRO A 172 -3.89 5.22 5.41
CA PRO A 172 -2.90 4.83 4.42
C PRO A 172 -3.26 3.45 3.82
N PRO A 173 -3.10 3.26 2.50
CA PRO A 173 -3.19 1.94 1.88
C PRO A 173 -2.16 0.99 2.48
N SER A 174 -2.40 -0.32 2.38
CA SER A 174 -1.42 -1.34 2.77
C SER A 174 -0.49 -1.67 1.60
N VAL A 175 0.78 -1.98 1.91
CA VAL A 175 1.74 -2.49 0.95
C VAL A 175 1.28 -3.89 0.50
N PRO A 176 1.25 -4.18 -0.82
CA PRO A 176 1.02 -5.52 -1.34
C PRO A 176 1.92 -6.58 -0.69
N HIS A 177 1.38 -7.80 -0.55
CA HIS A 177 2.01 -8.89 0.21
C HIS A 177 2.62 -9.97 -0.70
N ASP A 178 3.28 -9.56 -1.77
CA ASP A 178 3.94 -10.46 -2.73
C ASP A 178 5.36 -9.96 -3.08
N LYS A 179 5.99 -10.57 -4.10
CA LYS A 179 7.36 -10.27 -4.56
C LYS A 179 7.39 -9.61 -5.94
N LEU A 180 6.22 -9.18 -6.40
CA LEU A 180 6.05 -8.55 -7.71
C LEU A 180 6.51 -7.09 -7.63
N THR A 181 6.78 -6.54 -8.80
CA THR A 181 7.05 -5.12 -8.96
C THR A 181 5.73 -4.37 -8.82
N HIS A 182 5.66 -3.39 -7.92
CA HIS A 182 4.48 -2.53 -7.78
C HIS A 182 4.81 -1.09 -8.10
N VAL A 183 3.87 -0.39 -8.72
CA VAL A 183 4.00 1.04 -8.98
C VAL A 183 3.18 1.83 -7.97
N TYR A 184 3.79 2.88 -7.43
CA TYR A 184 3.20 3.78 -6.46
C TYR A 184 3.10 5.16 -7.09
N THR A 185 1.90 5.73 -7.13
CA THR A 185 1.66 7.07 -7.68
C THR A 185 0.97 7.94 -6.64
N ALA A 186 1.49 9.13 -6.38
CA ALA A 186 0.82 10.19 -5.66
C ALA A 186 0.57 11.36 -6.61
N ILE A 187 -0.69 11.79 -6.68
CA ILE A 187 -1.13 12.92 -7.48
C ILE A 187 -1.67 13.96 -6.51
N LEU A 188 -0.95 15.06 -6.36
CA LEU A 188 -1.42 16.23 -5.62
C LEU A 188 -1.87 17.26 -6.64
N LYS A 189 -3.17 17.57 -6.68
CA LYS A 189 -3.72 18.55 -7.60
C LYS A 189 -3.58 19.97 -7.07
N SER A 190 -3.74 20.96 -7.96
CA SER A 190 -3.67 22.37 -7.61
C SER A 190 -4.77 22.84 -6.64
N ASP A 191 -5.87 22.09 -6.53
CA ASP A 191 -6.95 22.32 -5.57
C ASP A 191 -6.74 21.60 -4.23
N ASN A 192 -5.54 21.05 -4.00
CA ASN A 192 -5.14 20.25 -2.84
C ASN A 192 -5.83 18.88 -2.73
N GLU A 193 -6.51 18.40 -3.78
CA GLU A 193 -6.94 17.00 -3.81
C GLU A 193 -5.73 16.08 -3.93
N LEU A 194 -5.63 15.11 -3.02
CA LEU A 194 -4.60 14.06 -3.05
C LEU A 194 -5.22 12.74 -3.50
N GLN A 195 -4.62 12.12 -4.51
CA GLN A 195 -4.93 10.77 -4.96
C GLN A 195 -3.70 9.89 -4.79
N ILE A 196 -3.90 8.72 -4.18
CA ILE A 196 -2.86 7.69 -4.05
C ILE A 196 -3.29 6.48 -4.86
N LEU A 197 -2.46 6.08 -5.81
CA LEU A 197 -2.68 4.90 -6.63
C LEU A 197 -1.58 3.88 -6.32
N VAL A 198 -1.99 2.62 -6.25
CA VAL A 198 -1.07 1.48 -6.24
C VAL A 198 -1.48 0.63 -7.42
N ASP A 199 -0.53 0.32 -8.32
CA ASP A 199 -0.77 -0.46 -9.54
C ASP A 199 -1.77 0.19 -10.50
N GLY A 200 -1.87 1.53 -10.45
CA GLY A 200 -2.85 2.31 -11.21
C GLY A 200 -4.27 2.28 -10.65
N GLU A 201 -4.50 1.58 -9.54
CA GLU A 201 -5.78 1.58 -8.84
C GLU A 201 -5.78 2.64 -7.73
N GLU A 202 -6.74 3.55 -7.77
CA GLU A 202 -6.93 4.55 -6.73
C GLU A 202 -7.33 3.90 -5.41
N LYS A 203 -6.51 4.11 -4.37
CA LYS A 203 -6.74 3.58 -3.02
C LYS A 203 -7.43 4.65 -2.17
N LYS A 204 -8.66 5.04 -2.54
CA LYS A 204 -9.50 5.98 -1.77
C LYS A 204 -10.09 5.35 -0.51
N LYS A 205 -10.05 6.08 0.60
CA LYS A 205 -11.12 6.07 1.61
C LYS A 205 -11.36 7.48 2.12
N GLU A 206 -12.40 8.12 1.60
CA GLU A 206 -12.96 9.34 2.19
C GLU A 206 -13.50 9.02 3.59
N ILE A 207 -12.98 9.69 4.61
CA ILE A 207 -13.68 9.82 5.89
C ILE A 207 -13.83 11.31 6.16
N PRO A 208 -15.05 11.80 6.47
CA PRO A 208 -15.29 13.19 6.81
C PRO A 208 -14.28 13.69 7.85
N ASN A 209 -13.74 14.89 7.62
CA ASN A 209 -12.95 15.63 8.60
C ASN A 209 -13.88 16.68 9.25
N PRO A 210 -14.42 16.42 10.46
CA PRO A 210 -15.36 17.34 11.10
C PRO A 210 -14.74 18.68 11.50
N ASN A 211 -13.40 18.75 11.55
CA ASN A 211 -12.64 19.95 11.88
C ASN A 211 -11.90 20.51 10.64
N TYR A 212 -12.42 20.23 9.44
CA TYR A 212 -11.86 20.79 8.21
C TYR A 212 -11.99 22.31 8.22
N PHE A 213 -10.88 22.99 7.94
CA PHE A 213 -10.85 24.41 7.67
C PHE A 213 -9.98 24.61 6.43
N GLU A 214 -10.42 25.50 5.54
CA GLU A 214 -9.65 25.87 4.37
C GLU A 214 -8.69 26.99 4.74
N LEU A 215 -7.43 26.81 4.36
CA LEU A 215 -6.53 27.93 4.14
C LEU A 215 -6.68 28.28 2.67
N ASP A 216 -7.06 29.51 2.35
CA ASP A 216 -7.34 29.95 0.98
C ASP A 216 -6.17 29.62 0.01
N GLN A 217 -4.93 29.57 0.52
CA GLN A 217 -3.74 29.02 -0.16
C GLN A 217 -2.73 28.45 0.85
N PRO A 218 -2.60 27.12 1.02
CA PRO A 218 -1.45 26.56 1.74
C PRO A 218 -0.17 26.83 0.95
N ASP A 219 0.83 27.43 1.59
CA ASP A 219 2.13 27.70 0.97
C ASP A 219 3.03 26.48 1.19
N PHE A 220 3.06 25.59 0.21
CA PHE A 220 3.91 24.41 0.26
C PHE A 220 5.34 24.76 -0.13
N GLU A 221 6.29 24.18 0.61
CA GLU A 221 7.71 24.30 0.30
C GLU A 221 8.01 23.57 -1.02
N PRO A 222 8.79 24.17 -1.92
CA PRO A 222 9.14 23.54 -3.20
C PRO A 222 9.97 22.28 -3.00
N ILE A 223 9.97 21.41 -4.02
CA ILE A 223 10.86 20.25 -4.10
C ILE A 223 12.09 20.63 -4.93
N ALA A 224 13.28 20.39 -4.43
CA ALA A 224 14.54 20.63 -5.15
C ALA A 224 15.37 19.37 -5.38
N ALA A 225 15.04 18.26 -4.72
CA ALA A 225 15.72 16.99 -4.92
C ALA A 225 14.79 15.82 -4.59
N VAL A 226 15.13 14.64 -5.09
CA VAL A 226 14.54 13.37 -4.68
C VAL A 226 15.62 12.48 -4.09
N GLY A 227 15.34 11.86 -2.96
CA GLY A 227 16.28 10.98 -2.28
C GLY A 227 15.60 9.76 -1.68
N ILE A 228 16.36 8.69 -1.57
CA ILE A 228 15.96 7.47 -0.88
C ILE A 228 16.80 7.41 0.38
N GLU A 229 16.15 7.55 1.52
CA GLU A 229 16.75 7.41 2.85
C GLU A 229 15.92 6.40 3.62
N ILE A 230 16.45 5.19 3.79
CA ILE A 230 15.73 4.06 4.37
C ILE A 230 16.63 3.25 5.28
N TRP A 231 16.00 2.64 6.28
CA TRP A 231 16.54 1.50 7.00
C TRP A 231 15.71 0.27 6.64
N THR A 232 16.38 -0.87 6.42
CA THR A 232 15.71 -2.12 6.05
C THR A 232 16.42 -3.33 6.64
N MET A 233 15.64 -4.32 7.08
CA MET A 233 16.11 -5.65 7.46
C MET A 233 16.24 -6.59 6.26
N GLN A 234 15.70 -6.21 5.11
CA GLN A 234 15.70 -7.00 3.87
C GLN A 234 16.56 -6.34 2.80
N ASP A 235 17.25 -7.17 2.02
CA ASP A 235 17.86 -6.82 0.74
C ASP A 235 16.88 -7.08 -0.42
N GLY A 236 17.33 -6.83 -1.65
CA GLY A 236 16.54 -7.14 -2.83
C GLY A 236 15.42 -6.13 -3.11
N ILE A 237 15.46 -4.96 -2.46
CA ILE A 237 14.57 -3.83 -2.77
C ILE A 237 15.16 -3.14 -4.00
N LEU A 238 14.47 -3.24 -5.12
CA LEU A 238 14.85 -2.58 -6.37
C LEU A 238 13.95 -1.37 -6.57
N PHE A 239 14.53 -0.21 -6.87
CA PHE A 239 13.81 0.99 -7.30
C PHE A 239 14.03 1.22 -8.79
N ASP A 240 12.96 1.61 -9.47
CA ASP A 240 12.98 1.88 -10.91
C ASP A 240 11.90 2.92 -11.26
N ASN A 241 12.01 3.49 -12.47
CA ASN A 241 11.05 4.41 -13.09
C ASN A 241 10.59 5.55 -12.18
N VAL A 242 11.55 6.22 -11.51
CA VAL A 242 11.28 7.38 -10.65
C VAL A 242 10.92 8.58 -11.51
N LEU A 243 9.69 9.05 -11.38
CA LEU A 243 9.07 10.10 -12.18
C LEU A 243 8.57 11.22 -11.27
N ILE A 244 8.89 12.45 -11.68
CA ILE A 244 8.29 13.69 -11.20
C ILE A 244 7.78 14.42 -12.44
N ALA A 245 6.48 14.68 -12.50
CA ALA A 245 5.84 15.31 -13.64
C ALA A 245 4.65 16.18 -13.23
N LYS A 246 4.14 16.98 -14.16
CA LYS A 246 2.88 17.72 -14.00
C LYS A 246 1.70 16.99 -14.66
N ASP A 247 1.95 16.14 -15.66
CA ASP A 247 0.90 15.39 -16.36
C ASP A 247 0.66 13.98 -15.79
N GLU A 248 -0.59 13.73 -15.40
CA GLU A 248 -1.07 12.44 -14.92
C GLU A 248 -1.12 11.39 -16.05
N LYS A 249 -1.38 11.82 -17.29
CA LYS A 249 -1.51 10.89 -18.43
C LYS A 249 -0.15 10.32 -18.82
N PHE A 250 0.89 11.14 -18.79
CA PHE A 250 2.25 10.66 -19.00
C PHE A 250 2.63 9.60 -17.96
N ALA A 251 2.38 9.85 -16.67
CA ALA A 251 2.62 8.85 -15.61
C ALA A 251 1.83 7.55 -15.84
N ALA A 252 0.57 7.66 -16.28
CA ALA A 252 -0.24 6.50 -16.67
C ALA A 252 0.35 5.75 -17.88
N SER A 253 0.86 6.46 -18.88
CA SER A 253 1.49 5.86 -20.05
C SER A 253 2.76 5.08 -19.70
N ILE A 254 3.61 5.61 -18.80
CA ILE A 254 4.78 4.88 -18.30
C ILE A 254 4.32 3.60 -17.60
N ARG A 255 3.34 3.69 -16.70
CA ARG A 255 2.80 2.49 -16.03
C ARG A 255 2.29 1.44 -17.03
N ASP A 256 1.57 1.85 -18.06
CA ASP A 256 0.96 0.92 -19.02
C ASP A 256 1.99 0.33 -20.00
N THR A 257 3.07 1.06 -20.31
CA THR A 257 4.07 0.65 -21.32
C THR A 257 5.31 -0.01 -20.73
N THR A 258 5.76 0.40 -19.53
CA THR A 258 6.97 -0.13 -18.88
C THR A 258 6.62 -1.16 -17.82
N TRP A 259 5.84 -0.76 -16.81
CA TRP A 259 5.54 -1.61 -15.65
C TRP A 259 4.58 -2.76 -15.98
N LYS A 260 3.46 -2.49 -16.65
CA LYS A 260 2.39 -3.47 -16.81
C LYS A 260 2.83 -4.76 -17.52
N PRO A 261 3.56 -4.73 -18.65
CA PRO A 261 4.08 -5.94 -19.29
C PRO A 261 5.02 -6.72 -18.38
N LYS A 262 5.86 -6.02 -17.60
CA LYS A 262 6.77 -6.61 -16.61
C LYS A 262 5.98 -7.31 -15.51
N PHE A 263 5.00 -6.63 -14.91
CA PHE A 263 4.14 -7.17 -13.85
C PHE A 263 3.36 -8.41 -14.31
N ASP A 264 2.77 -8.38 -15.50
CA ASP A 264 2.00 -9.52 -16.03
C ASP A 264 2.92 -10.74 -16.24
N ALA A 265 4.14 -10.54 -16.75
CA ALA A 265 5.13 -11.61 -16.90
C ALA A 265 5.63 -12.18 -15.55
N GLU A 266 5.83 -11.33 -14.53
CA GLU A 266 6.17 -11.78 -13.19
C GLU A 266 5.04 -12.61 -12.56
N LYS A 267 3.80 -12.15 -12.72
CA LYS A 267 2.61 -12.81 -12.20
C LYS A 267 2.35 -14.17 -12.86
N GLU A 268 2.63 -14.30 -14.15
CA GLU A 268 2.60 -15.59 -14.87
C GLU A 268 3.67 -16.53 -14.33
N LYS A 269 4.93 -16.08 -14.23
CA LYS A 269 6.02 -16.89 -13.65
C LYS A 269 5.72 -17.35 -12.23
N GLN A 270 5.18 -16.48 -11.38
CA GLN A 270 4.81 -16.84 -10.02
C GLN A 270 3.73 -17.94 -9.99
N LYS A 271 2.71 -17.84 -10.85
CA LYS A 271 1.68 -18.88 -10.97
C LYS A 271 2.26 -20.21 -11.44
N ASP A 272 3.18 -20.19 -12.39
CA ASP A 272 3.84 -21.39 -12.89
C ASP A 272 4.73 -22.04 -11.82
N GLU A 273 5.46 -21.24 -11.03
CA GLU A 273 6.24 -21.71 -9.88
C GLU A 273 5.34 -22.32 -8.81
N GLU A 274 4.23 -21.67 -8.45
CA GLU A 274 3.24 -22.20 -7.51
C GLU A 274 2.58 -23.49 -8.03
N ALA A 275 2.27 -23.57 -9.33
CA ALA A 275 1.73 -24.75 -10.00
C ALA A 275 2.74 -25.90 -10.08
N ALA A 276 4.02 -25.61 -10.31
CA ALA A 276 5.08 -26.62 -10.31
C ALA A 276 5.35 -27.16 -8.89
N THR A 277 5.26 -26.28 -7.89
CA THR A 277 5.40 -26.66 -6.47
C THR A 277 4.24 -27.55 -6.03
N THR A 278 3.01 -27.20 -6.42
CA THR A 278 1.79 -28.00 -6.14
C THR A 278 1.66 -29.26 -7.02
N GLY A 279 2.27 -29.27 -8.21
CA GLY A 279 2.30 -30.42 -9.12
C GLY A 279 3.37 -31.47 -8.80
N SER A 280 4.39 -31.11 -8.00
CA SER A 280 5.44 -32.06 -7.57
C SER A 280 5.12 -32.78 -6.25
N ASP A 281 4.12 -32.30 -5.49
CA ASP A 281 3.69 -32.89 -4.23
C ASP A 281 2.35 -33.64 -4.42
N GLY A 282 2.43 -34.81 -5.04
CA GLY A 282 1.33 -35.77 -5.02
C GLY A 282 1.06 -36.20 -3.58
N LEU A 283 -0.01 -35.68 -2.96
CA LEU A 283 -0.71 -36.17 -1.75
C LEU A 283 0.14 -36.59 -0.52
N ALA A 284 1.44 -36.31 -0.46
CA ALA A 284 2.31 -36.73 0.65
C ALA A 284 2.47 -35.66 1.75
N GLY A 285 1.87 -34.48 1.57
CA GLY A 285 2.08 -33.32 2.45
C GLY A 285 0.93 -32.98 3.41
N PHE A 286 -0.15 -33.76 3.48
CA PHE A 286 -1.25 -33.48 4.41
C PHE A 286 -0.88 -33.93 5.84
N GLN A 287 -0.02 -33.17 6.52
CA GLN A 287 -0.01 -33.23 7.98
C GLN A 287 -1.33 -32.61 8.47
N VAL A 288 -2.17 -33.46 9.04
CA VAL A 288 -3.38 -33.04 9.78
C VAL A 288 -2.92 -32.07 10.86
N VAL A 289 -3.08 -30.78 10.60
CA VAL A 289 -2.86 -29.71 11.58
C VAL A 289 -3.71 -30.06 12.79
N ASP A 290 -3.11 -30.05 13.97
CA ASP A 290 -3.71 -30.50 15.22
C ASP A 290 -4.79 -29.51 15.68
N ILE A 291 -5.95 -29.59 15.05
CA ILE A 291 -7.15 -28.87 15.44
C ILE A 291 -7.71 -29.66 16.62
N SER A 292 -7.73 -29.05 17.81
CA SER A 292 -8.04 -29.71 19.09
C SER A 292 -9.41 -30.41 19.16
N PHE A 293 -10.28 -30.19 18.18
CA PHE A 293 -11.60 -30.82 18.05
C PHE A 293 -11.61 -32.13 17.22
N LEU A 294 -10.59 -32.40 16.41
CA LEU A 294 -10.56 -33.55 15.48
C LEU A 294 -9.60 -34.68 15.90
N SER A 295 -8.90 -34.52 17.03
CA SER A 295 -7.98 -35.52 17.57
C SER A 295 -8.65 -36.88 17.80
N GLU A 296 -9.90 -36.90 18.24
CA GLU A 296 -10.67 -38.12 18.53
C GLU A 296 -11.15 -38.87 17.27
N HIS A 297 -11.00 -38.27 16.08
CA HIS A 297 -11.41 -38.85 14.80
C HIS A 297 -10.26 -39.00 13.80
N LYS A 298 -9.04 -38.66 14.23
CA LYS A 298 -7.81 -38.67 13.43
C LYS A 298 -7.57 -40.03 12.76
N ASP A 299 -7.67 -41.12 13.52
CA ASP A 299 -7.40 -42.46 12.98
C ASP A 299 -8.43 -42.87 11.91
N LYS A 300 -9.69 -42.49 12.09
CA LYS A 300 -10.77 -42.78 11.13
C LYS A 300 -10.63 -41.97 9.85
N ILE A 301 -10.19 -40.72 9.96
CA ILE A 301 -9.95 -39.84 8.81
C ILE A 301 -8.75 -40.35 8.01
N THR A 302 -7.69 -40.78 8.71
CA THR A 302 -6.49 -41.31 8.06
C THR A 302 -6.77 -42.64 7.34
N ASP A 303 -7.55 -43.53 7.95
CA ASP A 303 -7.98 -44.80 7.34
C ASP A 303 -8.93 -44.59 6.15
N LEU A 304 -9.80 -43.57 6.20
CA LEU A 304 -10.66 -43.17 5.07
C LEU A 304 -9.85 -42.63 3.88
N ILE A 305 -8.78 -41.87 4.15
CA ILE A 305 -7.89 -41.33 3.12
C ILE A 305 -7.10 -42.47 2.46
N GLU A 306 -6.55 -43.39 3.24
CA GLU A 306 -5.80 -44.55 2.71
C GLU A 306 -6.70 -45.47 1.85
N LYS A 307 -7.96 -45.62 2.25
CA LYS A 307 -8.95 -46.43 1.52
C LYS A 307 -9.46 -45.75 0.25
N ALA A 308 -9.50 -44.42 0.24
CA ALA A 308 -9.84 -43.61 -0.92
C ALA A 308 -8.73 -43.60 -1.99
N GLU A 309 -7.47 -43.77 -1.59
CA GLU A 309 -6.31 -43.86 -2.48
C GLU A 309 -6.26 -45.20 -3.24
N LYS A 310 -6.76 -46.29 -2.63
CA LYS A 310 -6.75 -47.64 -3.21
C LYS A 310 -7.92 -47.93 -4.18
N GLN A 311 -8.96 -47.10 -4.25
CA GLN A 311 -10.20 -47.36 -5.00
C GLN A 311 -10.79 -46.07 -5.61
N PRO A 312 -10.36 -45.63 -6.82
CA PRO A 312 -10.76 -44.34 -7.40
C PRO A 312 -12.26 -44.20 -7.72
N ASN A 313 -13.00 -45.31 -7.83
CA ASN A 313 -14.45 -45.28 -8.12
C ASN A 313 -15.33 -45.07 -6.88
N ILE A 314 -14.79 -45.17 -5.66
CA ILE A 314 -15.53 -44.99 -4.38
C ILE A 314 -15.28 -43.59 -3.79
N THR A 315 -14.23 -42.90 -4.27
CA THR A 315 -13.73 -41.61 -3.76
C THR A 315 -14.75 -40.48 -3.84
N ILE A 316 -15.59 -40.45 -4.89
CA ILE A 316 -16.62 -39.42 -5.05
C ILE A 316 -17.72 -39.57 -3.99
N GLY A 317 -18.14 -40.80 -3.65
CA GLY A 317 -19.17 -41.04 -2.64
C GLY A 317 -18.70 -40.70 -1.21
N VAL A 318 -17.41 -40.90 -0.93
CA VAL A 318 -16.81 -40.57 0.37
C VAL A 318 -16.62 -39.05 0.53
N LEU A 319 -16.16 -38.35 -0.51
CA LEU A 319 -16.04 -36.89 -0.47
C LEU A 319 -17.41 -36.21 -0.34
N VAL A 320 -18.42 -36.68 -1.07
CA VAL A 320 -19.79 -36.14 -0.97
C VAL A 320 -20.39 -36.40 0.43
N SER A 321 -20.14 -37.57 1.04
CA SER A 321 -20.63 -37.85 2.39
C SER A 321 -19.91 -37.03 3.47
N ILE A 322 -18.61 -36.76 3.34
CA ILE A 322 -17.87 -35.87 4.25
C ILE A 322 -18.40 -34.43 4.14
N VAL A 323 -18.63 -33.93 2.92
CA VAL A 323 -19.19 -32.58 2.71
C VAL A 323 -20.61 -32.47 3.27
N VAL A 324 -21.45 -33.51 3.15
CA VAL A 324 -22.79 -33.55 3.74
C VAL A 324 -22.75 -33.59 5.28
N VAL A 325 -21.78 -34.30 5.88
CA VAL A 325 -21.60 -34.31 7.34
C VAL A 325 -21.13 -32.95 7.86
N ILE A 326 -20.21 -32.30 7.15
CA ILE A 326 -19.74 -30.95 7.50
C ILE A 326 -20.88 -29.93 7.35
N LEU A 327 -21.66 -30.00 6.27
CA LEU A 327 -22.83 -29.14 6.06
C LEU A 327 -23.90 -29.39 7.14
N THR A 328 -24.19 -30.63 7.51
CA THR A 328 -25.19 -30.92 8.55
C THR A 328 -24.73 -30.48 9.95
N LEU A 329 -23.44 -30.56 10.25
CA LEU A 329 -22.85 -29.97 11.47
C LEU A 329 -22.93 -28.45 11.46
N PHE A 330 -22.62 -27.82 10.32
CA PHE A 330 -22.74 -26.37 10.13
C PHE A 330 -24.19 -25.88 10.28
N PHE A 331 -25.16 -26.59 9.69
CA PHE A 331 -26.59 -26.31 9.87
C PHE A 331 -27.07 -26.57 11.30
N ARG A 332 -26.54 -27.58 12.01
CA ARG A 332 -26.82 -27.79 13.45
C ARG A 332 -26.30 -26.67 14.33
N ILE A 333 -25.14 -26.10 14.00
CA ILE A 333 -24.54 -24.99 14.74
C ILE A 333 -25.33 -23.69 14.50
N ILE A 334 -25.80 -23.46 13.27
CA ILE A 334 -26.54 -22.25 12.91
C ILE A 334 -28.01 -22.29 13.38
N PHE A 335 -28.66 -23.46 13.34
CA PHE A 335 -30.10 -23.58 13.62
C PHE A 335 -30.45 -24.35 14.91
N GLY A 336 -29.48 -24.94 15.61
CA GLY A 336 -29.68 -25.82 16.78
C GLY A 336 -29.76 -25.14 18.14
N GLY A 337 -30.19 -23.88 18.21
CA GLY A 337 -30.46 -23.19 19.48
C GLY A 337 -31.68 -23.79 20.20
N LYS A 338 -31.45 -24.57 21.27
CA LYS A 338 -32.53 -25.00 22.18
C LYS A 338 -33.20 -23.78 22.80
N LYS A 339 -34.50 -23.62 22.58
CA LYS A 339 -35.33 -22.62 23.27
C LYS A 339 -35.26 -22.85 24.79
N ALA A 340 -35.03 -21.78 25.54
CA ALA A 340 -35.11 -21.77 26.99
C ALA A 340 -36.52 -22.16 27.46
N LYS A 341 -36.57 -23.04 28.46
CA LYS A 341 -37.79 -23.53 29.10
C LYS A 341 -38.33 -22.42 30.02
N VAL A 342 -39.40 -21.75 29.61
CA VAL A 342 -40.16 -20.83 30.47
C VAL A 342 -40.97 -21.67 31.46
N VAL A 343 -40.78 -21.40 32.76
CA VAL A 343 -41.62 -21.93 33.84
C VAL A 343 -42.92 -21.12 33.88
N GLU A 344 -44.02 -21.85 33.85
CA GLU A 344 -45.39 -21.38 33.76
C GLU A 344 -45.89 -20.83 35.11
N LYS A 345 -46.53 -19.65 35.10
CA LYS A 345 -47.54 -19.27 36.11
C LYS A 345 -48.76 -18.71 35.38
N LYS A 346 -49.86 -19.45 35.46
CA LYS A 346 -51.19 -19.23 34.85
C LYS A 346 -51.83 -17.91 35.32
N PRO A 347 -52.64 -17.25 34.48
CA PRO A 347 -54.10 -17.31 34.70
C PRO A 347 -54.93 -17.53 33.41
N GLU A 348 -56.05 -18.24 33.55
CA GLU A 348 -57.19 -18.28 32.61
C GLU A 348 -58.18 -17.12 32.94
N PRO A 349 -59.23 -16.84 32.14
CA PRO A 349 -59.46 -17.05 30.72
C PRO A 349 -59.89 -15.74 29.98
N VAL A 350 -60.12 -15.87 28.68
CA VAL A 350 -60.56 -14.85 27.70
C VAL A 350 -62.03 -14.43 27.93
N VAL A 351 -62.34 -13.14 27.78
CA VAL A 351 -63.63 -12.66 27.21
C VAL A 351 -63.38 -11.45 26.29
N GLU A 352 -63.87 -11.61 25.05
CA GLU A 352 -64.39 -10.68 24.03
C GLU A 352 -64.39 -9.15 24.34
N THR A 353 -64.26 -8.20 23.42
CA THR A 353 -64.87 -8.06 22.09
C THR A 353 -64.29 -6.79 21.40
N SER A 354 -64.19 -6.84 20.06
CA SER A 354 -64.46 -5.79 19.05
C SER A 354 -64.20 -4.28 19.29
N THR A 355 -63.45 -3.75 18.31
CA THR A 355 -63.69 -2.53 17.50
C THR A 355 -63.37 -1.11 18.02
N THR A 356 -62.88 -0.36 17.03
CA THR A 356 -62.99 1.08 16.73
C THR A 356 -61.89 2.06 17.09
N GLU A 357 -61.65 2.91 16.08
CA GLU A 357 -60.72 4.02 15.90
C GLU A 357 -60.82 5.09 17.00
N GLY A 358 -59.75 5.87 17.19
CA GLY A 358 -59.79 7.02 18.08
C GLY A 358 -58.50 7.84 18.07
N SER A 359 -58.67 9.10 17.70
CA SER A 359 -57.70 10.18 17.53
C SER A 359 -57.29 10.85 18.85
N SER A 360 -56.09 11.47 18.81
CA SER A 360 -55.66 12.75 19.40
C SER A 360 -55.59 13.02 20.92
N ASP A 361 -54.59 13.87 21.20
CA ASP A 361 -54.52 14.98 22.18
C ASP A 361 -53.67 14.85 23.47
N GLU A 362 -52.66 15.73 23.49
CA GLU A 362 -52.26 16.70 24.52
C GLU A 362 -51.97 16.23 25.95
N MET A 363 -50.73 16.38 26.44
CA MET A 363 -50.08 17.59 27.00
C MET A 363 -50.44 17.88 28.47
N LYS A 364 -49.41 17.92 29.32
CA LYS A 364 -49.10 18.93 30.38
C LYS A 364 -48.05 18.33 31.33
N GLU A 365 -46.87 18.95 31.43
CA GLU A 365 -46.50 20.01 32.42
C GLU A 365 -46.52 19.45 33.86
N GLU A 366 -45.52 19.64 34.73
CA GLU A 366 -44.88 20.90 35.10
C GLU A 366 -43.65 20.66 36.04
N THR A 367 -42.65 21.55 35.94
CA THR A 367 -41.86 22.27 36.99
C THR A 367 -40.85 21.56 37.93
N THR A 368 -39.54 21.91 37.88
CA THR A 368 -38.72 22.94 38.63
C THR A 368 -37.96 22.29 39.82
N GLU A 369 -36.76 22.64 40.31
CA GLU A 369 -35.87 23.83 40.35
C GLU A 369 -34.39 23.40 40.55
N ALA A 370 -33.44 24.23 40.06
CA ALA A 370 -32.29 24.89 40.74
C ALA A 370 -31.49 24.17 41.86
N GLU A 371 -30.23 24.42 42.19
CA GLU A 371 -29.08 25.24 41.76
C GLU A 371 -27.88 24.77 42.65
N SER A 372 -26.64 25.08 42.24
CA SER A 372 -25.56 25.66 43.07
C SER A 372 -24.16 25.05 42.93
N GLU A 373 -23.22 25.98 43.09
CA GLU A 373 -21.84 26.08 42.64
C GLU A 373 -20.80 25.36 43.51
N GLY A 374 -19.53 25.33 43.06
CA GLY A 374 -18.39 25.19 43.97
C GLY A 374 -17.04 24.84 43.33
N ALA A 375 -16.15 25.83 43.26
CA ALA A 375 -14.84 25.81 42.63
C ALA A 375 -13.72 25.00 43.35
N ALA A 376 -12.65 24.70 42.59
CA ALA A 376 -11.41 24.03 43.00
C ALA A 376 -10.50 24.86 43.95
N PRO A 377 -9.45 24.25 44.55
CA PRO A 377 -8.10 24.62 44.09
C PRO A 377 -7.00 23.52 44.14
N ALA A 378 -5.83 23.92 43.63
CA ALA A 378 -4.66 23.18 43.15
C ALA A 378 -3.73 22.50 44.19
N ARG A 379 -2.94 21.53 43.70
CA ARG A 379 -1.95 20.73 44.45
C ARG A 379 -0.52 21.29 44.32
N ARG A 380 0.14 21.44 45.47
CA ARG A 380 1.47 22.04 45.72
C ARG A 380 2.60 21.01 45.53
N ARG A 381 3.70 21.38 44.86
CA ARG A 381 4.97 20.62 44.77
C ARG A 381 5.76 20.70 46.09
N GLN A 382 6.42 19.62 46.51
CA GLN A 382 7.40 19.57 47.61
C GLN A 382 8.84 19.31 47.08
N PRO A 383 9.90 19.79 47.77
CA PRO A 383 11.27 19.72 47.28
C PRO A 383 12.10 18.53 47.80
N ARG A 384 13.14 18.26 47.00
CA ARG A 384 14.37 17.45 47.10
C ARG A 384 14.90 17.12 48.52
N ARG A 385 15.40 15.89 48.69
CA ARG A 385 16.29 15.47 49.79
C ARG A 385 17.58 14.90 49.21
N GLU A 386 18.71 15.37 49.71
CA GLU A 386 20.07 14.88 49.45
C GLU A 386 20.32 13.56 50.21
N ASN A 387 21.00 12.62 49.56
CA ASN A 387 22.18 11.91 50.05
C ASN A 387 22.82 11.13 48.90
#